data_AF-A0A5E7PDB9-F1
#
_entry.id   AF-A0A5E7PDB9-F1
#
_cell.length_a   1.000
_cell.length_b   1.000
_cell.length_c   1.000
_cell.angle_alpha   90.00
_cell.angle_beta   90.00
_cell.angle_gamma   90.00
#
_symmetry.space_group_name_H-M   'P 1'
#
loop_
_entity.id
_entity.type
_entity.pdbx_description
1 polymer ?
#
loop_
_entity_poly.entity_id
_entity_poly.type
_entity_poly.pdbx_seq_one_letter_code
_entity_poly.pdbx_strand_id
1 'polypeptide(L)'
;MLAQLPPALQNLQLPLRLRLWDGHEFNLGPTPSVTIVVKDPQMVTQFTHPSLDALGAAFVEGKLELEGSISDVIRVCDEWSQALLNEDDDSQPVRTVHDKETDAKAISYHYDLSNAFYQLWLDSDMAYSCAYFETGSETLEQAQQAKFRHLCRKLRLQPGEYLLDVGCGWGGLARYAAREFGAKVFGITLSKEQLALARERVKAEGLEDLVELQLLDYRDLPQDGRFDKVVSVGMFEHVGHANLAEYCKTLFAAVKEGGLVMNHGITAKHTDGRPVGRGAGDFIEKYVFPNGELPHLSMISAEISEAGLEIVDVESLRLHYARTLDHWSERLEDNLEAAGKVVPEQALRIWRLYLAGCAYAFARGWINLHQILAVKAHADGSHELPWTRDDIYTP
;
A
#
# COMPACT_ATOMS: atom_id res chain seq x y z
N MET A 1 -36.83 6.65 -29.36
CA MET A 1 -36.43 6.24 -27.98
C MET A 1 -35.02 5.63 -27.94
N LEU A 2 -34.10 6.19 -28.74
CA LEU A 2 -32.63 6.11 -28.58
C LEU A 2 -32.11 7.35 -27.80
N ALA A 3 -33.00 8.04 -27.08
CA ALA A 3 -32.80 9.41 -26.61
C ALA A 3 -32.22 9.53 -25.19
N GLN A 4 -31.87 8.40 -24.56
CA GLN A 4 -31.41 8.40 -23.16
C GLN A 4 -29.91 8.18 -23.00
N LEU A 5 -29.23 7.46 -23.90
CA LEU A 5 -27.77 7.34 -23.82
C LEU A 5 -27.08 8.40 -24.68
N PRO A 6 -26.12 9.15 -24.10
CA PRO A 6 -25.28 10.06 -24.86
C PRO A 6 -24.67 9.41 -26.11
N PRO A 7 -24.64 10.08 -27.27
CA PRO A 7 -24.06 9.55 -28.51
C PRO A 7 -22.60 9.07 -28.35
N ALA A 8 -21.84 9.70 -27.45
CA ALA A 8 -20.47 9.32 -27.12
C ALA A 8 -20.33 7.86 -26.66
N LEU A 9 -21.38 7.28 -26.06
CA LEU A 9 -21.36 5.90 -25.57
C LEU A 9 -21.70 4.87 -26.66
N GLN A 10 -22.42 5.28 -27.70
CA GLN A 10 -22.98 4.36 -28.71
C GLN A 10 -21.90 3.76 -29.62
N ASN A 11 -20.76 4.42 -29.76
CA ASN A 11 -19.65 3.99 -30.61
C ASN A 11 -18.58 3.19 -29.85
N LEU A 12 -18.70 3.06 -28.53
CA LEU A 12 -17.76 2.28 -27.74
C LEU A 12 -17.87 0.79 -28.09
N GLN A 13 -16.76 0.07 -27.92
CA GLN A 13 -16.65 -1.38 -28.17
C GLN A 13 -16.12 -2.07 -26.90
N LEU A 14 -16.69 -1.71 -25.76
CA LEU A 14 -16.32 -2.20 -24.45
C LEU A 14 -17.14 -3.44 -24.09
N PRO A 15 -16.58 -4.40 -23.33
CA PRO A 15 -17.34 -5.53 -22.82
C PRO A 15 -18.20 -5.13 -21.61
N LEU A 16 -19.02 -4.09 -21.77
CA LEU A 16 -19.85 -3.47 -20.74
C LEU A 16 -21.33 -3.48 -21.13
N ARG A 17 -22.18 -3.88 -20.19
CA ARG A 17 -23.63 -3.65 -20.23
C ARG A 17 -24.01 -2.60 -19.18
N LEU A 18 -24.85 -1.66 -19.57
CA LEU A 18 -25.57 -0.77 -18.65
C LEU A 18 -27.00 -1.28 -18.47
N ARG A 19 -27.41 -1.56 -17.24
CA ARG A 19 -28.81 -1.86 -16.89
C ARG A 19 -29.38 -0.67 -16.13
N LEU A 20 -30.38 0.00 -16.69
CA LEU A 20 -30.98 1.20 -16.09
C LEU A 20 -32.01 0.84 -15.01
N TRP A 21 -32.37 1.84 -14.19
CA TRP A 21 -33.33 1.74 -13.08
C TRP A 21 -34.73 1.29 -13.52
N ASP A 22 -35.07 1.49 -14.80
CA ASP A 22 -36.34 1.12 -15.41
C ASP A 22 -36.30 -0.25 -16.13
N GLY A 23 -35.17 -0.96 -16.03
CA GLY A 23 -34.96 -2.28 -16.60
C GLY A 23 -34.45 -2.31 -18.04
N HIS A 24 -34.29 -1.15 -18.71
CA HIS A 24 -33.67 -1.13 -20.04
C HIS A 24 -32.19 -1.50 -19.97
N GLU A 25 -31.73 -2.30 -20.92
CA GLU A 25 -30.33 -2.72 -21.04
C GLU A 25 -29.69 -2.19 -22.33
N PHE A 26 -28.44 -1.75 -22.21
CA PHE A 26 -27.64 -1.26 -23.32
C PHE A 26 -26.26 -1.89 -23.27
N ASN A 27 -25.87 -2.59 -24.33
CA ASN A 27 -24.52 -3.12 -24.46
C ASN A 27 -23.65 -2.07 -25.16
N LEU A 28 -22.52 -1.71 -24.57
CA LEU A 28 -21.52 -0.81 -25.15
C LEU A 28 -20.46 -1.58 -25.97
N GLY A 29 -20.83 -2.77 -26.47
CA GLY A 29 -20.00 -3.67 -27.25
C GLY A 29 -20.72 -5.01 -27.48
N PRO A 30 -20.17 -5.91 -28.33
CA PRO A 30 -20.88 -7.13 -28.76
C PRO A 30 -20.97 -8.21 -27.67
N THR A 31 -20.02 -8.27 -26.74
CA THR A 31 -19.89 -9.34 -25.73
C THR A 31 -19.63 -8.76 -24.35
N PRO A 32 -20.67 -8.37 -23.58
CA PRO A 32 -20.48 -7.80 -22.25
C PRO A 32 -20.00 -8.87 -21.26
N SER A 33 -18.91 -8.59 -20.54
CA SER A 33 -18.42 -9.40 -19.41
C SER A 33 -18.76 -8.78 -18.05
N VAL A 34 -19.08 -7.48 -18.05
CA VAL A 34 -19.46 -6.70 -16.86
C VAL A 34 -20.82 -6.07 -17.08
N THR A 35 -21.65 -6.00 -16.02
CA THR A 35 -22.86 -5.16 -16.00
C THR A 35 -22.77 -4.12 -14.90
N ILE A 36 -22.92 -2.84 -15.25
CA ILE A 36 -23.16 -1.76 -14.30
C ILE A 36 -24.67 -1.55 -14.21
N VAL A 37 -25.24 -1.78 -13.04
CA VAL A 37 -26.65 -1.54 -12.76
C VAL A 37 -26.81 -0.14 -12.19
N VAL A 38 -27.50 0.72 -12.93
CA VAL A 38 -27.70 2.13 -12.62
C VAL A 38 -28.98 2.28 -11.79
N LYS A 39 -28.83 2.60 -10.51
CA LYS A 39 -29.98 2.82 -9.60
C LYS A 39 -30.48 4.26 -9.64
N ASP A 40 -29.57 5.22 -9.85
CA ASP A 40 -29.90 6.64 -9.89
C ASP A 40 -29.91 7.18 -11.34
N PRO A 41 -31.06 7.68 -11.85
CA PRO A 41 -31.16 8.27 -13.18
C PRO A 41 -30.16 9.39 -13.48
N GLN A 42 -29.71 10.13 -12.48
CA GLN A 42 -28.77 11.24 -12.65
C GLN A 42 -27.38 10.79 -13.10
N MET A 43 -27.04 9.50 -12.94
CA MET A 43 -25.74 8.96 -13.36
C MET A 43 -25.55 8.98 -14.88
N VAL A 44 -26.64 8.90 -15.67
CA VAL A 44 -26.54 8.79 -17.13
C VAL A 44 -25.87 9.99 -17.76
N THR A 45 -26.06 11.19 -17.21
CA THR A 45 -25.39 12.40 -17.70
C THR A 45 -23.91 12.45 -17.33
N GLN A 46 -23.49 11.73 -16.29
CA GLN A 46 -22.09 11.68 -15.85
C GLN A 46 -21.25 10.68 -16.68
N PHE A 47 -21.90 9.75 -17.36
CA PHE A 47 -21.25 8.73 -18.18
C PHE A 47 -20.50 9.26 -19.41
N THR A 48 -20.73 10.51 -19.83
CA THR A 48 -19.88 11.17 -20.84
C THR A 48 -18.53 11.61 -20.30
N HIS A 49 -18.38 11.66 -18.97
CA HIS A 49 -17.14 11.99 -18.29
C HIS A 49 -16.86 10.96 -17.18
N PRO A 50 -16.61 9.68 -17.52
CA PRO A 50 -16.58 8.60 -16.55
C PRO A 50 -15.22 8.52 -15.85
N SER A 51 -14.89 9.46 -14.96
CA SER A 51 -13.67 9.36 -14.16
C SER A 51 -13.78 8.23 -13.12
N LEU A 52 -12.65 7.63 -12.76
CA LEU A 52 -12.60 6.48 -11.86
C LEU A 52 -13.09 6.83 -10.45
N ASP A 53 -12.83 8.05 -9.97
CA ASP A 53 -13.37 8.55 -8.71
C ASP A 53 -14.89 8.70 -8.74
N ALA A 54 -15.46 9.22 -9.83
CA ALA A 54 -16.89 9.44 -9.97
C ALA A 54 -17.65 8.12 -10.06
N LEU A 55 -17.16 7.18 -10.87
CA LEU A 55 -17.70 5.82 -10.97
C LEU A 55 -17.58 5.08 -9.63
N GLY A 56 -16.42 5.18 -8.98
CA GLY A 56 -16.17 4.57 -7.68
C GLY A 56 -17.07 5.14 -6.58
N ALA A 57 -17.18 6.47 -6.49
CA ALA A 57 -18.05 7.16 -5.55
C ALA A 57 -19.51 6.75 -5.75
N ALA A 58 -19.98 6.65 -7.00
CA ALA A 58 -21.34 6.23 -7.29
C ALA A 58 -21.61 4.78 -6.85
N PHE A 59 -20.64 3.87 -6.96
CA PHE A 59 -20.76 2.53 -6.39
C PHE A 59 -20.78 2.54 -4.85
N VAL A 60 -19.87 3.29 -4.22
CA VAL A 60 -19.76 3.44 -2.76
C VAL A 60 -21.03 4.04 -2.15
N GLU A 61 -21.65 5.01 -2.83
CA GLU A 61 -22.88 5.67 -2.43
C GLU A 61 -24.16 4.88 -2.78
N GLY A 62 -24.03 3.69 -3.39
CA GLY A 62 -25.15 2.83 -3.75
C GLY A 62 -25.98 3.32 -4.95
N LYS A 63 -25.45 4.26 -5.73
CA LYS A 63 -26.04 4.73 -7.00
C LYS A 63 -25.80 3.76 -8.15
N LEU A 64 -24.74 2.95 -8.06
CA LEU A 64 -24.41 1.87 -8.98
C LEU A 64 -24.28 0.54 -8.24
N GLU A 65 -24.60 -0.56 -8.92
CA GLU A 65 -24.14 -1.90 -8.56
C GLU A 65 -23.29 -2.51 -9.67
N LEU A 66 -22.43 -3.44 -9.28
CA LEU A 66 -21.46 -4.08 -10.16
C LEU A 66 -21.78 -5.57 -10.24
N GLU A 67 -21.97 -6.08 -11.45
CA GLU A 67 -22.07 -7.51 -11.73
C GLU A 67 -20.91 -7.94 -12.63
N GLY A 68 -20.23 -9.03 -12.24
CA GLY A 68 -19.00 -9.51 -12.87
C GLY A 68 -17.86 -9.61 -11.85
N SER A 69 -16.71 -10.12 -12.27
CA SER A 69 -15.50 -10.07 -11.43
C SER A 69 -15.10 -8.62 -11.18
N ILE A 70 -14.75 -8.29 -9.93
CA ILE A 70 -14.30 -6.94 -9.58
C ILE A 70 -13.06 -6.51 -10.38
N SER A 71 -12.17 -7.45 -10.72
CA SER A 71 -11.01 -7.19 -11.57
C SER A 71 -11.38 -6.81 -13.01
N ASP A 72 -12.39 -7.47 -13.59
CA ASP A 72 -12.93 -7.11 -14.89
C ASP A 72 -13.66 -5.77 -14.85
N VAL A 73 -14.38 -5.48 -13.76
CA VAL A 73 -15.04 -4.18 -13.58
C VAL A 73 -14.01 -3.05 -13.61
N ILE A 74 -12.93 -3.15 -12.83
CA ILE A 74 -11.86 -2.14 -12.80
C ILE A 74 -11.26 -1.95 -14.19
N ARG A 75 -10.90 -3.04 -14.87
CA ARG A 75 -10.33 -2.99 -16.22
C ARG A 75 -11.26 -2.29 -17.21
N VAL A 76 -12.55 -2.67 -17.22
CA VAL A 76 -13.55 -2.09 -18.13
C VAL A 76 -13.84 -0.63 -17.81
N CYS A 77 -13.86 -0.24 -16.53
CA CYS A 77 -14.03 1.16 -16.15
C CYS A 77 -12.82 2.01 -16.55
N ASP A 78 -11.60 1.49 -16.46
CA ASP A 78 -10.42 2.17 -16.97
C ASP A 78 -10.44 2.29 -18.50
N GLU A 79 -10.76 1.22 -19.23
CA GLU A 79 -10.94 1.26 -20.70
C GLU A 79 -12.02 2.29 -21.10
N TRP A 80 -13.11 2.38 -20.33
CA TRP A 80 -14.15 3.39 -20.52
C TRP A 80 -13.64 4.81 -20.27
N SER A 81 -12.91 5.00 -19.17
CA SER A 81 -12.29 6.28 -18.83
C SER A 81 -11.31 6.73 -19.92
N GLN A 82 -10.44 5.83 -20.39
CA GLN A 82 -9.47 6.11 -21.46
C GLN A 82 -10.12 6.46 -22.80
N ALA A 83 -11.28 5.86 -23.10
CA ALA A 83 -11.98 6.13 -24.36
C ALA A 83 -12.56 7.55 -24.43
N LEU A 84 -12.84 8.18 -23.28
CA LEU A 84 -13.55 9.46 -23.21
C LEU A 84 -12.74 10.59 -22.55
N LEU A 85 -11.73 10.27 -21.74
CA LEU A 85 -10.93 11.21 -20.97
C LEU A 85 -9.46 11.17 -21.39
N ASN A 86 -8.81 12.32 -21.37
CA ASN A 86 -7.36 12.39 -21.49
C ASN A 86 -6.70 11.99 -20.15
N GLU A 87 -5.42 11.60 -20.18
CA GLU A 87 -4.71 11.18 -18.97
C GLU A 87 -4.47 12.31 -17.95
N ASP A 88 -4.32 13.56 -18.41
CA ASP A 88 -3.64 14.58 -17.61
C ASP A 88 -4.56 15.67 -17.05
N ASP A 89 -4.42 15.87 -15.72
CA ASP A 89 -4.20 17.19 -15.16
C ASP A 89 -2.69 17.33 -14.90
N ASP A 90 -2.04 18.27 -15.61
CA ASP A 90 -0.60 18.58 -15.48
C ASP A 90 -0.30 19.46 -14.24
N SER A 91 -1.29 19.66 -13.38
CA SER A 91 -1.13 20.47 -12.17
C SER A 91 -0.12 19.83 -11.20
N GLN A 92 0.82 20.65 -10.72
CA GLN A 92 1.73 20.20 -9.66
C GLN A 92 0.95 20.07 -8.35
N PRO A 93 1.11 18.95 -7.62
CA PRO A 93 0.43 18.77 -6.34
C PRO A 93 0.91 19.83 -5.34
N VAL A 94 -0.04 20.40 -4.59
CA VAL A 94 0.27 21.30 -3.48
C VAL A 94 0.80 20.46 -2.32
N ARG A 95 2.01 20.75 -1.87
CA ARG A 95 2.65 20.03 -0.75
C ARG A 95 2.33 20.73 0.55
N THR A 96 1.70 20.02 1.47
CA THR A 96 1.40 20.51 2.81
C THR A 96 2.21 19.77 3.86
N VAL A 97 2.60 20.47 4.93
CA VAL A 97 3.26 19.83 6.07
C VAL A 97 2.23 19.02 6.83
N HIS A 98 2.50 17.73 7.05
CA HIS A 98 1.70 16.93 7.96
C HIS A 98 2.17 17.11 9.40
N ASP A 99 1.23 17.27 10.31
CA ASP A 99 1.48 17.28 11.75
C ASP A 99 1.12 15.93 12.39
N LYS A 100 1.63 15.71 13.61
CA LYS A 100 1.42 14.46 14.37
C LYS A 100 -0.04 14.10 14.60
N GLU A 101 -0.89 15.09 14.83
CA GLU A 101 -2.32 14.86 15.08
C GLU A 101 -3.03 14.43 13.81
N THR A 102 -2.70 15.06 12.68
CA THR A 102 -3.22 14.71 11.35
C THR A 102 -2.81 13.30 10.93
N ASP A 103 -1.52 12.95 11.08
CA ASP A 103 -1.01 11.60 10.77
C ASP A 103 -1.69 10.53 11.64
N ALA A 104 -1.77 10.77 12.95
CA ALA A 104 -2.43 9.84 13.87
C ALA A 104 -3.90 9.63 13.52
N LYS A 105 -4.63 10.68 13.12
CA LYS A 105 -6.04 10.56 12.68
C LYS A 105 -6.18 9.80 11.36
N ALA A 106 -5.29 10.02 10.39
CA ALA A 106 -5.32 9.30 9.12
C ALA A 106 -5.05 7.80 9.32
N ILE A 107 -4.07 7.46 10.17
CA ILE A 107 -3.78 6.08 10.58
C ILE A 107 -4.98 5.49 11.33
N SER A 108 -5.58 6.21 12.28
CA SER A 108 -6.80 5.76 12.99
C SER A 108 -7.93 5.47 11.99
N TYR A 109 -8.25 6.40 11.09
CA TYR A 109 -9.31 6.22 10.10
C TYR A 109 -9.10 4.96 9.24
N HIS A 110 -7.86 4.72 8.81
CA HIS A 110 -7.55 3.58 7.95
C HIS A 110 -7.57 2.26 8.75
N TYR A 111 -6.97 2.22 9.94
CA TYR A 111 -6.72 0.98 10.72
C TYR A 111 -7.73 0.70 11.84
N ASP A 112 -8.68 1.59 12.12
CA ASP A 112 -9.76 1.36 13.09
C ASP A 112 -10.87 0.46 12.54
N LEU A 113 -10.73 -0.04 11.30
CA LEU A 113 -11.50 -1.22 10.90
C LEU A 113 -11.12 -2.39 11.83
N SER A 114 -12.13 -3.20 12.16
CA SER A 114 -11.95 -4.33 13.07
C SER A 114 -10.81 -5.25 12.60
N ASN A 115 -9.96 -5.72 13.52
CA ASN A 115 -9.01 -6.81 13.26
C ASN A 115 -9.70 -8.01 12.60
N ALA A 116 -10.97 -8.29 12.94
CA ALA A 116 -11.76 -9.35 12.33
C ALA A 116 -11.98 -9.15 10.83
N PHE A 117 -12.09 -7.91 10.35
CA PHE A 117 -12.21 -7.61 8.91
C PHE A 117 -10.92 -7.92 8.17
N TYR A 118 -9.79 -7.44 8.67
CA TYR A 118 -8.48 -7.70 8.08
C TYR A 118 -8.11 -9.19 8.07
N GLN A 119 -8.48 -9.93 9.12
CA GLN A 119 -8.27 -11.38 9.21
C GLN A 119 -8.96 -12.19 8.10
N LEU A 120 -10.01 -11.65 7.46
CA LEU A 120 -10.72 -12.36 6.40
C LEU A 120 -9.89 -12.48 5.11
N TRP A 121 -8.92 -11.59 4.88
CA TRP A 121 -8.22 -11.51 3.60
C TRP A 121 -6.71 -11.29 3.68
N LEU A 122 -6.16 -10.88 4.83
CA LEU A 122 -4.71 -10.92 5.06
C LEU A 122 -4.21 -12.35 5.27
N ASP A 123 -2.89 -12.48 5.37
CA ASP A 123 -2.23 -13.71 5.82
C ASP A 123 -2.31 -13.86 7.35
N SER A 124 -1.83 -15.00 7.87
CA SER A 124 -1.85 -15.31 9.31
C SER A 124 -1.10 -14.30 10.16
N ASP A 125 -0.04 -13.67 9.65
CA ASP A 125 0.74 -12.67 10.38
C ASP A 125 0.13 -11.27 10.35
N MET A 126 -1.00 -11.10 9.66
CA MET A 126 -1.68 -9.81 9.47
C MET A 126 -0.75 -8.79 8.80
N ALA A 127 0.04 -9.21 7.81
CA ALA A 127 0.97 -8.33 7.12
C ALA A 127 0.23 -7.54 6.04
N TYR A 128 -0.17 -6.32 6.36
CA TYR A 128 -0.76 -5.39 5.40
C TYR A 128 0.32 -4.57 4.66
N SER A 129 1.19 -5.28 3.96
CA SER A 129 2.28 -4.76 3.13
C SER A 129 2.55 -5.69 1.95
N CYS A 130 3.27 -5.25 0.93
CA CYS A 130 3.70 -6.09 -0.19
C CYS A 130 4.37 -7.38 0.28
N ALA A 131 3.95 -8.54 -0.26
CA ALA A 131 4.62 -9.82 -0.08
C ALA A 131 5.77 -9.98 -1.09
N TYR A 132 6.54 -11.08 -0.98
CA TYR A 132 7.64 -11.41 -1.90
C TYR A 132 7.44 -12.82 -2.43
N PHE A 133 7.42 -12.96 -3.76
CA PHE A 133 7.07 -14.20 -4.46
C PHE A 133 8.31 -14.67 -5.22
N GLU A 134 9.04 -15.64 -4.67
CA GLU A 134 10.32 -16.10 -5.23
C GLU A 134 10.15 -16.74 -6.61
N THR A 135 9.07 -17.49 -6.79
CA THR A 135 8.74 -18.22 -8.02
C THR A 135 7.46 -17.71 -8.67
N GLY A 136 6.62 -16.98 -7.93
CA GLY A 136 5.29 -16.66 -8.38
C GLY A 136 4.35 -17.86 -8.34
N SER A 137 4.48 -18.73 -7.36
CA SER A 137 3.53 -19.82 -7.10
C SER A 137 3.18 -20.00 -5.62
N GLU A 138 3.81 -19.20 -4.76
CA GLU A 138 3.61 -19.18 -3.32
C GLU A 138 2.18 -18.80 -2.96
N THR A 139 1.67 -19.35 -1.85
CA THR A 139 0.50 -18.77 -1.17
C THR A 139 0.85 -17.41 -0.57
N LEU A 140 -0.16 -16.61 -0.22
CA LEU A 140 0.08 -15.32 0.41
C LEU A 140 0.89 -15.44 1.71
N GLU A 141 0.60 -16.45 2.54
CA GLU A 141 1.34 -16.72 3.79
C GLU A 141 2.82 -17.00 3.51
N GLN A 142 3.09 -17.89 2.54
CA GLN A 142 4.45 -18.21 2.14
C GLN A 142 5.18 -16.97 1.60
N ALA A 143 4.51 -16.15 0.81
CA ALA A 143 5.07 -14.95 0.22
C ALA A 143 5.35 -13.85 1.27
N GLN A 144 4.52 -13.73 2.31
CA GLN A 144 4.76 -12.79 3.42
C GLN A 144 5.94 -13.24 4.29
N GLN A 145 6.03 -14.53 4.59
CA GLN A 145 7.20 -15.11 5.27
C GLN A 145 8.48 -14.93 4.44
N ALA A 146 8.41 -15.14 3.12
CA ALA A 146 9.53 -14.88 2.22
C ALA A 146 9.93 -13.40 2.22
N LYS A 147 8.97 -12.47 2.28
CA LYS A 147 9.26 -11.04 2.41
C LYS A 147 9.94 -10.70 3.74
N PHE A 148 9.48 -11.25 4.87
CA PHE A 148 10.16 -11.04 6.15
C PHE A 148 11.61 -11.54 6.11
N ARG A 149 11.82 -12.74 5.56
CA ARG A 149 13.16 -13.30 5.32
C ARG A 149 14.02 -12.38 4.47
N HIS A 150 13.48 -11.91 3.35
CA HIS A 150 14.18 -11.06 2.40
C HIS A 150 14.63 -9.74 3.03
N LEU A 151 13.76 -9.09 3.81
CA LEU A 151 14.11 -7.89 4.57
C LEU A 151 15.25 -8.14 5.57
N CYS A 152 15.15 -9.20 6.39
CA CYS A 152 16.19 -9.54 7.38
C CYS A 152 17.52 -9.89 6.72
N ARG A 153 17.51 -10.60 5.58
CA ARG A 153 18.71 -10.93 4.81
C ARG A 153 19.35 -9.70 4.17
N LYS A 154 18.56 -8.79 3.59
CA LYS A 154 19.09 -7.51 3.07
C LYS A 154 19.73 -6.65 4.15
N LEU A 155 19.14 -6.66 5.35
CA LEU A 155 19.72 -6.03 6.53
C LEU A 155 20.90 -6.80 7.10
N ARG A 156 21.21 -8.01 6.60
CA ARG A 156 22.26 -8.89 7.11
C ARG A 156 22.18 -9.06 8.62
N LEU A 157 20.95 -9.13 9.13
CA LEU A 157 20.64 -9.11 10.55
C LEU A 157 21.31 -10.29 11.24
N GLN A 158 22.05 -10.02 12.33
CA GLN A 158 22.75 -11.05 13.11
C GLN A 158 22.07 -11.30 14.46
N PRO A 159 22.23 -12.51 15.04
CA PRO A 159 21.75 -12.79 16.39
C PRO A 159 22.28 -11.79 17.43
N GLY A 160 21.38 -11.29 18.26
CA GLY A 160 21.69 -10.31 19.31
C GLY A 160 21.76 -8.85 18.86
N GLU A 161 21.74 -8.55 17.55
CA GLU A 161 21.62 -7.19 17.04
C GLU A 161 20.25 -6.58 17.41
N TYR A 162 20.23 -5.27 17.56
CA TYR A 162 19.06 -4.48 17.90
C TYR A 162 18.47 -3.81 16.66
N LEU A 163 17.28 -4.26 16.28
CA LEU A 163 16.51 -3.79 15.14
C LEU A 163 15.42 -2.80 15.57
N LEU A 164 15.36 -1.65 14.92
CA LEU A 164 14.19 -0.75 14.96
C LEU A 164 13.24 -1.09 13.81
N ASP A 165 11.96 -1.36 14.12
CA ASP A 165 10.87 -1.57 13.15
C ASP A 165 9.89 -0.38 13.20
N VAL A 166 10.03 0.55 12.26
CA VAL A 166 9.24 1.79 12.16
C VAL A 166 7.94 1.49 11.42
N GLY A 167 6.80 1.64 12.09
CA GLY A 167 5.51 1.22 11.55
C GLY A 167 5.31 -0.29 11.65
N CYS A 168 5.59 -0.89 12.81
CA CYS A 168 5.65 -2.34 13.00
C CYS A 168 4.32 -3.08 12.79
N GLY A 169 3.20 -2.36 12.59
CA GLY A 169 1.88 -2.92 12.38
C GLY A 169 1.46 -3.91 13.48
N TRP A 170 0.93 -5.06 13.08
CA TRP A 170 0.59 -6.18 13.98
C TRP A 170 1.81 -7.01 14.43
N GLY A 171 3.03 -6.50 14.24
CA GLY A 171 4.27 -7.10 14.73
C GLY A 171 4.76 -8.33 13.97
N GLY A 172 4.27 -8.56 12.74
CA GLY A 172 4.68 -9.72 11.93
C GLY A 172 6.19 -9.79 11.67
N LEU A 173 6.78 -8.67 11.23
CA LEU A 173 8.22 -8.59 10.98
C LEU A 173 9.02 -8.67 12.28
N ALA A 174 8.61 -7.94 13.32
CA ALA A 174 9.25 -7.97 14.62
C ALA A 174 9.32 -9.40 15.22
N ARG A 175 8.20 -10.13 15.21
CA ARG A 175 8.16 -11.54 15.67
C ARG A 175 9.06 -12.43 14.81
N TYR A 176 9.02 -12.27 13.49
CA TYR A 176 9.84 -13.05 12.57
C TYR A 176 11.35 -12.83 12.80
N ALA A 177 11.78 -11.56 12.89
CA ALA A 177 13.18 -11.21 13.13
C ALA A 177 13.70 -11.75 14.47
N ALA A 178 12.89 -11.65 15.53
CA ALA A 178 13.27 -12.21 16.84
C ALA A 178 13.37 -13.73 16.81
N ARG A 179 12.38 -14.41 16.22
CA ARG A 179 12.30 -15.88 16.21
C ARG A 179 13.34 -16.53 15.31
N GLU A 180 13.51 -16.03 14.09
CA GLU A 180 14.32 -16.68 13.06
C GLU A 180 15.77 -16.16 13.02
N PHE A 181 15.99 -14.90 13.41
CA PHE A 181 17.33 -14.28 13.37
C PHE A 181 17.91 -14.02 14.77
N GLY A 182 17.14 -14.26 15.85
CA GLY A 182 17.61 -14.02 17.22
C GLY A 182 17.86 -12.53 17.53
N ALA A 183 17.23 -11.63 16.77
CA ALA A 183 17.39 -10.19 16.96
C ALA A 183 16.57 -9.69 18.15
N LYS A 184 17.06 -8.63 18.80
CA LYS A 184 16.23 -7.80 19.67
C LYS A 184 15.50 -6.80 18.79
N VAL A 185 14.21 -6.60 19.00
CA VAL A 185 13.39 -5.71 18.17
C VAL A 185 12.69 -4.67 19.02
N PHE A 186 12.82 -3.41 18.63
CA PHE A 186 11.99 -2.31 19.10
C PHE A 186 11.06 -1.87 17.97
N GLY A 187 9.77 -2.18 18.11
CA GLY A 187 8.76 -1.83 17.12
C GLY A 187 7.90 -0.65 17.58
N ILE A 188 7.60 0.26 16.66
CA ILE A 188 6.73 1.41 16.93
C ILE A 188 5.55 1.47 15.97
N THR A 189 4.38 1.83 16.47
CA THR A 189 3.18 2.11 15.67
C THR A 189 2.39 3.27 16.30
N LEU A 190 1.51 3.89 15.51
CA LEU A 190 0.53 4.87 15.98
C LEU A 190 -0.87 4.27 16.19
N SER A 191 -1.09 3.01 15.81
CA SER A 191 -2.38 2.33 16.01
C SER A 191 -2.40 1.54 17.32
N LYS A 192 -3.37 1.88 18.19
CA LYS A 192 -3.60 1.18 19.46
C LYS A 192 -4.07 -0.26 19.25
N GLU A 193 -4.93 -0.48 18.25
CA GLU A 193 -5.50 -1.80 17.94
C GLU A 193 -4.44 -2.74 17.36
N GLN A 194 -3.57 -2.24 16.49
CA GLN A 194 -2.40 -3.00 16.00
C GLN A 194 -1.49 -3.38 17.17
N LEU A 195 -1.13 -2.41 18.02
CA LEU A 195 -0.23 -2.62 19.14
C LEU A 195 -0.78 -3.64 20.14
N ALA A 196 -2.09 -3.59 20.45
CA ALA A 196 -2.73 -4.50 21.37
C ALA A 196 -2.61 -5.96 20.88
N LEU A 197 -3.01 -6.23 19.63
CA LEU A 197 -2.92 -7.56 19.04
C LEU A 197 -1.46 -7.99 18.82
N ALA A 198 -0.56 -7.08 18.46
CA ALA A 198 0.86 -7.38 18.29
C ALA A 198 1.49 -7.85 19.60
N ARG A 199 1.22 -7.16 20.73
CA ARG A 199 1.70 -7.55 22.06
C ARG A 199 1.13 -8.89 22.51
N GLU A 200 -0.15 -9.15 22.25
CA GLU A 200 -0.77 -10.46 22.51
C GLU A 200 -0.03 -11.58 21.76
N ARG A 201 0.26 -11.38 20.47
CA ARG A 201 0.97 -12.37 19.64
C ARG A 201 2.43 -12.56 20.06
N VAL A 202 3.14 -11.48 20.39
CA VAL A 202 4.51 -11.55 20.95
C VAL A 202 4.53 -12.41 22.21
N LYS A 203 3.57 -12.19 23.12
CA LYS A 203 3.42 -12.97 24.34
C LYS A 203 3.05 -14.43 24.07
N ALA A 204 2.12 -14.68 23.15
CA ALA A 204 1.69 -16.03 22.78
C ALA A 204 2.84 -16.88 22.22
N GLU A 205 3.82 -16.25 21.55
CA GLU A 205 5.03 -16.89 21.03
C GLU A 205 6.20 -16.92 22.04
N GLY A 206 6.05 -16.34 23.23
CA GLY A 206 7.10 -16.28 24.25
C GLY A 206 8.28 -15.38 23.86
N LEU A 207 8.05 -14.35 23.04
CA LEU A 207 9.09 -13.46 22.49
C LEU A 207 9.27 -12.17 23.31
N GLU A 208 8.68 -12.06 24.49
CA GLU A 208 8.67 -10.84 25.32
C GLU A 208 10.08 -10.37 25.73
N ASP A 209 11.05 -11.28 25.79
CA ASP A 209 12.46 -10.95 26.11
C ASP A 209 13.24 -10.37 24.91
N LEU A 210 12.71 -10.53 23.69
CA LEU A 210 13.35 -10.10 22.46
C LEU A 210 12.60 -8.96 21.76
N VAL A 211 11.28 -8.86 21.92
CA VAL A 211 10.44 -7.90 21.20
C VAL A 211 9.76 -6.94 22.16
N GLU A 212 10.11 -5.67 22.04
CA GLU A 212 9.42 -4.56 22.70
C GLU A 212 8.65 -3.74 21.67
N LEU A 213 7.35 -3.53 21.91
CA LEU A 213 6.49 -2.75 21.02
C LEU A 213 5.90 -1.54 21.76
N GLN A 214 5.93 -0.37 21.15
CA GLN A 214 5.42 0.88 21.74
C GLN A 214 4.46 1.64 20.82
N LEU A 215 3.55 2.39 21.46
CA LEU A 215 2.75 3.42 20.79
C LEU A 215 3.60 4.70 20.78
N LEU A 216 4.31 4.94 19.68
CA LEU A 216 5.30 6.01 19.59
C LEU A 216 5.34 6.56 18.16
N ASP A 217 5.37 7.88 18.04
CA ASP A 217 5.65 8.56 16.78
C ASP A 217 7.14 8.47 16.47
N TYR A 218 7.50 8.17 15.23
CA TYR A 218 8.90 8.03 14.84
C TYR A 218 9.71 9.32 15.09
N ARG A 219 9.07 10.51 15.01
CA ARG A 219 9.69 11.81 15.29
C ARG A 219 10.14 11.97 16.74
N ASP A 220 9.63 11.13 17.64
CA ASP A 220 9.99 11.09 19.07
C ASP A 220 10.99 9.98 19.41
N LEU A 221 11.54 9.27 18.41
CA LEU A 221 12.56 8.25 18.63
C LEU A 221 13.80 8.85 19.31
N PRO A 222 14.48 8.08 20.19
CA PRO A 222 15.80 8.47 20.67
C PRO A 222 16.79 8.67 19.52
N GLN A 223 17.48 9.80 19.52
CA GLN A 223 18.45 10.19 18.48
C GLN A 223 19.89 9.90 18.94
N ASP A 224 20.15 8.65 19.33
CA ASP A 224 21.40 8.24 19.98
C ASP A 224 22.15 7.10 19.27
N GLY A 225 21.74 6.76 18.04
CA GLY A 225 22.45 5.77 17.22
C GLY A 225 22.50 4.38 17.84
N ARG A 226 21.49 3.98 18.64
CA ARG A 226 21.52 2.71 19.40
C ARG A 226 21.18 1.47 18.57
N PHE A 227 20.60 1.64 17.38
CA PHE A 227 20.12 0.51 16.59
C PHE A 227 21.17 0.03 15.60
N ASP A 228 21.40 -1.28 15.58
CA ASP A 228 22.30 -1.92 14.61
C ASP A 228 21.73 -1.87 13.20
N LYS A 229 20.39 -1.94 13.10
CA LYS A 229 19.62 -1.98 11.86
C LYS A 229 18.31 -1.22 12.06
N VAL A 230 17.81 -0.58 11.00
CA VAL A 230 16.50 0.06 10.96
C VAL A 230 15.73 -0.46 9.76
N VAL A 231 14.46 -0.78 9.95
CA VAL A 231 13.53 -1.14 8.88
C VAL A 231 12.28 -0.29 9.00
N SER A 232 11.79 0.19 7.86
CA SER A 232 10.55 0.96 7.75
C SER A 232 9.76 0.43 6.55
N VAL A 233 8.59 -0.14 6.81
CA VAL A 233 7.74 -0.79 5.81
C VAL A 233 6.40 -0.07 5.73
N GLY A 234 6.08 0.49 4.56
CA GLY A 234 4.78 1.13 4.31
C GLY A 234 4.53 2.37 5.15
N MET A 235 5.59 3.08 5.56
CA MET A 235 5.50 4.24 6.44
C MET A 235 5.65 5.57 5.70
N PHE A 236 6.57 5.68 4.74
CA PHE A 236 6.89 6.99 4.14
C PHE A 236 5.78 7.52 3.22
N GLU A 237 4.85 6.66 2.79
CA GLU A 237 3.62 7.04 2.11
C GLU A 237 2.71 7.95 2.97
N HIS A 238 2.88 7.89 4.30
CA HIS A 238 2.13 8.69 5.27
C HIS A 238 2.91 9.90 5.78
N VAL A 239 4.21 10.00 5.47
CA VAL A 239 5.07 11.10 5.97
C VAL A 239 4.72 12.44 5.31
N GLY A 240 4.29 12.41 4.04
CA GLY A 240 4.08 13.60 3.22
C GLY A 240 5.38 14.14 2.63
N HIS A 241 5.32 14.68 1.42
CA HIS A 241 6.49 15.18 0.68
C HIS A 241 7.30 16.22 1.46
N ALA A 242 6.63 17.06 2.26
CA ALA A 242 7.28 18.13 3.01
C ALA A 242 8.14 17.62 4.18
N ASN A 243 7.86 16.42 4.71
CA ASN A 243 8.53 15.87 5.89
C ASN A 243 9.56 14.78 5.55
N LEU A 244 9.76 14.44 4.27
CA LEU A 244 10.70 13.39 3.87
C LEU A 244 12.14 13.63 4.37
N ALA A 245 12.58 14.89 4.35
CA ALA A 245 13.89 15.28 4.86
C ALA A 245 14.03 15.00 6.38
N GLU A 246 12.99 15.29 7.17
CA GLU A 246 12.97 15.00 8.60
C GLU A 246 12.97 13.49 8.85
N TYR A 247 12.12 12.76 8.13
CA TYR A 247 12.06 11.31 8.19
C TYR A 247 13.43 10.65 7.95
N CYS A 248 14.12 11.00 6.86
CA CYS A 248 15.44 10.44 6.58
C CYS A 248 16.49 10.80 7.65
N LYS A 249 16.45 12.02 8.20
CA LYS A 249 17.32 12.43 9.31
C LYS A 249 17.05 11.65 10.59
N THR A 250 15.78 11.40 10.91
CA THR A 250 15.40 10.58 12.08
C THR A 250 15.93 9.16 11.95
N LEU A 251 15.83 8.54 10.77
CA LEU A 251 16.39 7.19 10.54
C LEU A 251 17.93 7.18 10.64
N PHE A 252 18.60 8.19 10.06
CA PHE A 252 20.06 8.35 10.15
C PHE A 252 20.55 8.48 11.59
N ALA A 253 19.85 9.24 12.43
CA ALA A 253 20.22 9.47 13.81
C ALA A 253 19.83 8.31 14.75
N ALA A 254 18.84 7.50 14.39
CA ALA A 254 18.49 6.27 15.11
C ALA A 254 19.52 5.14 14.89
N VAL A 255 20.05 5.02 13.67
CA VAL A 255 21.00 3.95 13.31
C VAL A 255 22.44 4.27 13.74
N LYS A 256 23.17 3.25 14.21
CA LYS A 256 24.60 3.36 14.53
C LYS A 256 25.45 3.52 13.28
N GLU A 257 26.69 3.98 13.45
CA GLU A 257 27.71 3.93 12.38
C GLU A 257 28.00 2.48 11.96
N GLY A 258 28.12 2.26 10.65
CA GLY A 258 28.16 0.93 10.01
C GLY A 258 26.80 0.22 9.96
N GLY A 259 25.74 0.80 10.53
CA GLY A 259 24.41 0.21 10.53
C GLY A 259 23.66 0.38 9.21
N LEU A 260 22.66 -0.48 8.97
CA LEU A 260 21.87 -0.49 7.74
C LEU A 260 20.46 0.00 7.98
N VAL A 261 19.91 0.69 6.98
CA VAL A 261 18.56 1.24 6.97
C VAL A 261 17.83 0.70 5.73
N MET A 262 16.68 0.06 5.94
CA MET A 262 15.80 -0.42 4.89
C MET A 262 14.55 0.44 4.83
N ASN A 263 14.38 1.19 3.74
CA ASN A 263 13.15 1.89 3.43
C ASN A 263 12.37 1.11 2.36
N HIS A 264 11.20 0.58 2.72
CA HIS A 264 10.36 -0.24 1.84
C HIS A 264 8.97 0.36 1.72
N GLY A 265 8.57 0.76 0.51
CA GLY A 265 7.24 1.34 0.30
C GLY A 265 6.97 1.77 -1.14
N ILE A 266 5.73 2.18 -1.35
CA ILE A 266 5.14 2.54 -2.63
C ILE A 266 5.74 3.87 -3.09
N THR A 267 6.07 3.95 -4.38
CA THR A 267 6.61 5.15 -5.00
C THR A 267 5.77 5.54 -6.21
N ALA A 268 5.61 6.85 -6.44
CA ALA A 268 4.95 7.36 -7.64
C ALA A 268 5.71 6.98 -8.92
N LYS A 269 4.98 6.99 -10.05
CA LYS A 269 5.54 6.82 -11.40
C LYS A 269 6.25 8.09 -11.89
N HIS A 270 5.70 9.26 -11.57
CA HIS A 270 6.20 10.54 -12.05
C HIS A 270 7.11 11.20 -11.03
N THR A 271 8.21 11.80 -11.49
CA THR A 271 9.27 12.39 -10.65
C THR A 271 8.83 13.60 -9.83
N ASP A 272 7.67 14.18 -10.13
CA ASP A 272 7.06 15.27 -9.37
C ASP A 272 6.08 14.81 -8.29
N GLY A 273 5.80 13.50 -8.22
CA GLY A 273 4.92 12.90 -7.21
C GLY A 273 3.43 13.12 -7.49
N ARG A 274 3.05 13.56 -8.70
CA ARG A 274 1.64 13.78 -9.01
C ARG A 274 0.82 12.48 -8.85
N PRO A 275 -0.45 12.57 -8.38
CA PRO A 275 -1.32 11.41 -8.22
C PRO A 275 -1.58 10.66 -9.53
N VAL A 276 -2.14 9.46 -9.42
CA VAL A 276 -2.58 8.68 -10.58
C VAL A 276 -3.78 9.37 -11.23
N GLY A 277 -3.70 9.60 -12.56
CA GLY A 277 -4.70 10.33 -13.33
C GLY A 277 -6.07 9.65 -13.48
N ARG A 278 -6.95 10.29 -14.25
CA ARG A 278 -8.36 9.89 -14.49
C ARG A 278 -9.19 9.65 -13.22
N GLY A 279 -8.84 10.30 -12.11
CA GLY A 279 -9.53 10.20 -10.82
C GLY A 279 -9.12 9.00 -9.96
N ALA A 280 -8.17 8.16 -10.39
CA ALA A 280 -7.76 7.03 -9.57
C ALA A 280 -7.09 7.48 -8.26
N GLY A 281 -6.23 8.50 -8.33
CA GLY A 281 -5.62 9.14 -7.15
C GLY A 281 -6.66 9.80 -6.25
N ASP A 282 -7.61 10.53 -6.83
CA ASP A 282 -8.66 11.25 -6.08
C ASP A 282 -9.56 10.28 -5.28
N PHE A 283 -9.86 9.09 -5.83
CA PHE A 283 -10.59 8.05 -5.10
C PHE A 283 -9.82 7.58 -3.86
N ILE A 284 -8.51 7.36 -4.01
CA ILE A 284 -7.64 6.90 -2.92
C ILE A 284 -7.57 7.96 -1.83
N GLU A 285 -7.32 9.22 -2.18
CA GLU A 285 -7.26 10.34 -1.24
C GLU A 285 -8.59 10.49 -0.48
N LYS A 286 -9.72 10.43 -1.19
CA LYS A 286 -11.04 10.64 -0.59
C LYS A 286 -11.49 9.51 0.34
N TYR A 287 -11.27 8.25 -0.05
CA TYR A 287 -11.92 7.11 0.62
C TYR A 287 -10.97 6.22 1.41
N VAL A 288 -9.70 6.12 1.04
CA VAL A 288 -8.79 5.07 1.54
C VAL A 288 -7.65 5.64 2.39
N PHE A 289 -6.88 6.58 1.83
CA PHE A 289 -5.72 7.20 2.47
C PHE A 289 -5.79 8.72 2.35
N PRO A 290 -6.62 9.39 3.19
CA PRO A 290 -6.59 10.84 3.27
C PRO A 290 -5.18 11.33 3.65
N ASN A 291 -4.67 12.30 2.88
CA ASN A 291 -3.30 12.82 2.99
C ASN A 291 -2.19 11.79 2.68
N GLY A 292 -2.50 10.65 2.04
CA GLY A 292 -1.45 9.75 1.54
C GLY A 292 -0.72 10.40 0.37
N GLU A 293 0.60 10.52 0.45
CA GLU A 293 1.43 11.10 -0.61
C GLU A 293 2.49 10.08 -1.05
N LEU A 294 2.60 9.81 -2.35
CA LEU A 294 3.56 8.85 -2.88
C LEU A 294 4.77 9.58 -3.47
N PRO A 295 5.94 9.60 -2.81
CA PRO A 295 7.12 10.16 -3.42
C PRO A 295 7.67 9.26 -4.52
N HIS A 296 8.24 9.88 -5.55
CA HIS A 296 9.00 9.13 -6.56
C HIS A 296 10.31 8.61 -5.97
N LEU A 297 10.83 7.51 -6.52
CA LEU A 297 12.12 6.92 -6.12
C LEU A 297 13.24 7.97 -6.07
N SER A 298 13.35 8.84 -7.07
CA SER A 298 14.38 9.90 -7.11
C SER A 298 14.27 10.89 -5.95
N MET A 299 13.06 11.21 -5.48
CA MET A 299 12.89 12.13 -4.36
C MET A 299 13.38 11.51 -3.06
N ILE A 300 12.88 10.31 -2.74
CA ILE A 300 13.29 9.63 -1.50
C ILE A 300 14.77 9.27 -1.53
N SER A 301 15.32 8.89 -2.70
CA SER A 301 16.76 8.67 -2.83
C SER A 301 17.58 9.93 -2.56
N ALA A 302 17.15 11.09 -3.06
CA ALA A 302 17.82 12.35 -2.77
C ALA A 302 17.78 12.67 -1.26
N GLU A 303 16.63 12.54 -0.61
CA GLU A 303 16.51 12.82 0.83
C GLU A 303 17.30 11.84 1.70
N ILE A 304 17.39 10.56 1.33
CA ILE A 304 18.26 9.58 1.99
C ILE A 304 19.73 10.03 1.90
N SER A 305 20.18 10.45 0.71
CA SER A 305 21.55 10.94 0.52
C SER A 305 21.83 12.25 1.26
N GLU A 306 20.91 13.21 1.22
CA GLU A 306 21.03 14.50 1.94
C GLU A 306 21.04 14.32 3.47
N ALA A 307 20.39 13.27 3.99
CA ALA A 307 20.47 12.90 5.40
C ALA A 307 21.83 12.30 5.79
N GLY A 308 22.69 11.95 4.83
CA GLY A 308 24.02 11.36 5.04
C GLY A 308 24.06 9.83 5.00
N LEU A 309 22.98 9.18 4.55
CA LEU A 309 22.98 7.73 4.29
C LEU A 309 23.44 7.46 2.85
N GLU A 310 24.28 6.45 2.67
CA GLU A 310 24.71 5.97 1.36
C GLU A 310 23.77 4.87 0.88
N ILE A 311 23.15 5.03 -0.29
CA ILE A 311 22.30 4.01 -0.90
C ILE A 311 23.18 2.94 -1.54
N VAL A 312 22.99 1.69 -1.12
CA VAL A 312 23.82 0.54 -1.53
C VAL A 312 23.04 -0.51 -2.35
N ASP A 313 21.71 -0.48 -2.30
CA ASP A 313 20.85 -1.33 -3.12
C ASP A 313 19.47 -0.71 -3.32
N VAL A 314 18.88 -0.90 -4.51
CA VAL A 314 17.49 -0.57 -4.81
C VAL A 314 16.86 -1.72 -5.59
N GLU A 315 15.74 -2.24 -5.10
CA GLU A 315 14.99 -3.32 -5.74
C GLU A 315 13.53 -2.91 -5.94
N SER A 316 13.03 -3.02 -7.16
CA SER A 316 11.60 -2.81 -7.45
C SER A 316 10.84 -4.11 -7.27
N LEU A 317 9.75 -4.07 -6.49
CA LEU A 317 8.86 -5.22 -6.27
C LEU A 317 7.44 -4.97 -6.81
N ARG A 318 7.29 -4.10 -7.81
CA ARG A 318 5.99 -3.69 -8.37
C ARG A 318 5.03 -4.85 -8.64
N LEU A 319 5.50 -5.89 -9.32
CA LEU A 319 4.67 -7.04 -9.69
C LEU A 319 4.36 -7.96 -8.51
N HIS A 320 5.21 -7.96 -7.47
CA HIS A 320 4.89 -8.66 -6.23
C HIS A 320 3.74 -7.97 -5.49
N TYR A 321 3.67 -6.63 -5.52
CA TYR A 321 2.54 -5.91 -4.93
C TYR A 321 1.26 -6.14 -5.73
N ALA A 322 1.31 -6.10 -7.07
CA ALA A 322 0.16 -6.46 -7.91
C ALA A 322 -0.43 -7.80 -7.48
N ARG A 323 0.41 -8.83 -7.37
CA ARG A 323 0.00 -10.17 -6.94
C ARG A 323 -0.47 -10.26 -5.48
N THR A 324 0.16 -9.49 -4.58
CA THR A 324 -0.27 -9.41 -3.18
C THR A 324 -1.70 -8.88 -3.09
N LEU A 325 -2.00 -7.81 -3.84
CA LEU A 325 -3.33 -7.20 -3.90
C LEU A 325 -4.34 -8.08 -4.64
N ASP A 326 -3.93 -8.85 -5.65
CA ASP A 326 -4.79 -9.86 -6.28
C ASP A 326 -5.24 -10.89 -5.23
N HIS A 327 -4.31 -11.44 -4.44
CA HIS A 327 -4.66 -12.37 -3.36
C HIS A 327 -5.59 -11.75 -2.31
N TRP A 328 -5.34 -10.49 -1.91
CA TRP A 328 -6.22 -9.80 -0.97
C TRP A 328 -7.61 -9.55 -1.55
N SER A 329 -7.68 -9.12 -2.82
CA SER A 329 -8.95 -8.88 -3.51
C SER A 329 -9.75 -10.17 -3.66
N GLU A 330 -9.13 -11.26 -4.12
CA GLU A 330 -9.78 -12.57 -4.25
C GLU A 330 -10.32 -13.06 -2.90
N ARG A 331 -9.49 -13.03 -1.84
CA ARG A 331 -9.92 -13.45 -0.51
C ARG A 331 -11.06 -12.60 0.05
N LEU A 332 -11.06 -11.29 -0.20
CA LEU A 332 -12.17 -10.42 0.22
C LEU A 332 -13.45 -10.74 -0.55
N GLU A 333 -13.37 -10.90 -1.87
CA GLU A 333 -14.53 -11.27 -2.71
C GLU A 333 -15.12 -12.63 -2.31
N ASP A 334 -14.28 -13.60 -1.92
CA ASP A 334 -14.71 -14.91 -1.41
C ASP A 334 -15.38 -14.82 -0.02
N ASN A 335 -15.19 -13.71 0.71
CA ASN A 335 -15.65 -13.53 2.09
C ASN A 335 -16.61 -12.35 2.29
N LEU A 336 -17.24 -11.83 1.23
CA LEU A 336 -18.10 -10.63 1.30
C LEU A 336 -19.23 -10.74 2.33
N GLU A 337 -19.86 -11.91 2.48
CA GLU A 337 -20.93 -12.11 3.45
C GLU A 337 -20.42 -11.99 4.90
N ALA A 338 -19.24 -12.55 5.19
CA ALA A 338 -18.61 -12.42 6.50
C ALA A 338 -18.13 -11.00 6.75
N ALA A 339 -17.52 -10.36 5.74
CA ALA A 339 -17.06 -8.98 5.80
C ALA A 339 -18.21 -8.01 6.09
N GLY A 340 -19.36 -8.16 5.42
CA GLY A 340 -20.55 -7.33 5.64
C GLY A 340 -21.18 -7.45 7.04
N LYS A 341 -20.79 -8.45 7.84
CA LYS A 341 -21.21 -8.59 9.24
C LYS A 341 -20.32 -7.82 10.22
N VAL A 342 -19.09 -7.48 9.83
CA VAL A 342 -18.08 -6.88 10.71
C VAL A 342 -17.71 -5.44 10.35
N VAL A 343 -18.07 -4.97 9.15
CA VAL A 343 -17.90 -3.58 8.72
C VAL A 343 -19.17 -3.03 8.05
N PRO A 344 -19.37 -1.70 8.07
CA PRO A 344 -20.48 -1.07 7.34
C PRO A 344 -20.40 -1.36 5.84
N GLU A 345 -21.56 -1.43 5.17
CA GLU A 345 -21.64 -1.69 3.73
C GLU A 345 -20.81 -0.71 2.89
N GLN A 346 -20.82 0.57 3.25
CA GLN A 346 -20.03 1.60 2.56
C GLN A 346 -18.52 1.31 2.62
N ALA A 347 -18.02 0.89 3.79
CA ALA A 347 -16.62 0.48 3.94
C ALA A 347 -16.34 -0.76 3.09
N LEU A 348 -17.21 -1.77 3.11
CA LEU A 348 -17.02 -2.95 2.26
C LEU A 348 -16.92 -2.57 0.77
N ARG A 349 -17.80 -1.70 0.27
CA ARG A 349 -17.76 -1.21 -1.13
C ARG A 349 -16.46 -0.48 -1.46
N ILE A 350 -15.94 0.35 -0.55
CA ILE A 350 -14.66 1.05 -0.72
C ILE A 350 -13.53 0.03 -0.87
N TRP A 351 -13.43 -0.94 0.04
CA TRP A 351 -12.32 -1.91 0.05
C TRP A 351 -12.33 -2.85 -1.16
N ARG A 352 -13.51 -3.23 -1.66
CA ARG A 352 -13.64 -4.01 -2.91
C ARG A 352 -13.02 -3.29 -4.10
N LEU A 353 -13.34 -2.01 -4.28
CA LEU A 353 -12.75 -1.20 -5.37
C LEU A 353 -11.28 -0.91 -5.14
N TYR A 354 -10.91 -0.58 -3.92
CA TYR A 354 -9.55 -0.20 -3.56
C TYR A 354 -8.55 -1.35 -3.82
N LEU A 355 -8.82 -2.57 -3.33
CA LEU A 355 -7.89 -3.68 -3.48
C LEU A 355 -7.71 -4.07 -4.97
N ALA A 356 -8.82 -4.23 -5.69
CA ALA A 356 -8.80 -4.56 -7.12
C ALA A 356 -8.19 -3.44 -7.97
N GLY A 357 -8.52 -2.18 -7.65
CA GLY A 357 -8.01 -0.98 -8.30
C GLY A 357 -6.50 -0.83 -8.14
N CYS A 358 -5.99 -1.02 -6.92
CA CYS A 358 -4.55 -0.99 -6.66
C CYS A 358 -3.82 -2.17 -7.30
N ALA A 359 -4.39 -3.39 -7.29
CA ALA A 359 -3.82 -4.53 -8.00
C ALA A 359 -3.62 -4.20 -9.49
N TYR A 360 -4.66 -3.64 -10.11
CA TYR A 360 -4.63 -3.17 -11.50
C TYR A 360 -3.59 -2.07 -11.72
N ALA A 361 -3.54 -1.06 -10.84
CA ALA A 361 -2.59 0.05 -10.94
C ALA A 361 -1.12 -0.41 -10.87
N PHE A 362 -0.79 -1.34 -9.96
CA PHE A 362 0.54 -1.94 -9.90
C PHE A 362 0.84 -2.78 -11.14
N ALA A 363 -0.11 -3.60 -11.60
CA ALA A 363 0.06 -4.43 -12.80
C ALA A 363 0.36 -3.58 -14.05
N ARG A 364 -0.36 -2.46 -14.21
CA ARG A 364 -0.23 -1.52 -15.34
C ARG A 364 0.92 -0.51 -15.20
N GLY A 365 1.59 -0.47 -14.05
CA GLY A 365 2.72 0.43 -13.82
C GLY A 365 2.32 1.90 -13.64
N TRP A 366 1.15 2.14 -13.07
CA TRP A 366 0.71 3.49 -12.67
C TRP A 366 1.40 3.96 -11.40
N ILE A 367 1.78 3.00 -10.55
CA ILE A 367 2.58 3.17 -9.34
C ILE A 367 3.63 2.06 -9.27
N ASN A 368 4.61 2.24 -8.40
CA ASN A 368 5.73 1.31 -8.21
C ASN A 368 5.94 1.07 -6.71
N LEU A 369 6.81 0.14 -6.34
CA LEU A 369 7.26 -0.06 -4.98
C LEU A 369 8.74 -0.41 -5.00
N HIS A 370 9.48 0.14 -4.05
CA HIS A 370 10.92 -0.11 -3.92
C HIS A 370 11.30 -0.52 -2.50
N GLN A 371 12.29 -1.40 -2.42
CA GLN A 371 13.15 -1.56 -1.24
C GLN A 371 14.44 -0.78 -1.52
N ILE A 372 14.75 0.19 -0.66
CA ILE A 372 15.96 1.02 -0.73
C ILE A 372 16.79 0.69 0.50
N LEU A 373 17.91 -0.01 0.31
CA LEU A 373 18.86 -0.31 1.36
C LEU A 373 19.93 0.79 1.36
N ALA A 374 20.17 1.37 2.53
CA ALA A 374 21.21 2.34 2.75
C ALA A 374 22.07 1.98 3.96
N VAL A 375 23.29 2.50 4.00
CA VAL A 375 24.23 2.36 5.10
C VAL A 375 24.58 3.73 5.68
N LYS A 376 24.75 3.79 6.99
CA LYS A 376 25.44 4.90 7.63
C LYS A 376 26.93 4.56 7.66
N ALA A 377 27.69 5.05 6.69
CA ALA A 377 29.13 4.78 6.63
C ALA A 377 29.84 5.28 7.90
N HIS A 378 31.01 4.70 8.18
CA HIS A 378 31.89 5.20 9.23
C HIS A 378 32.36 6.62 8.92
N ALA A 379 32.90 7.33 9.93
CA ALA A 379 33.38 8.70 9.75
C ALA A 379 34.48 8.85 8.67
N ASP A 380 35.20 7.77 8.34
CA ASP A 380 36.21 7.72 7.27
C ASP A 380 35.64 7.34 5.89
N GLY A 381 34.33 7.11 5.80
CA GLY A 381 33.62 6.70 4.59
C GLY A 381 33.61 5.20 4.31
N SER A 382 34.16 4.36 5.20
CA SER A 382 34.18 2.90 5.01
C SER A 382 32.88 2.22 5.48
N HIS A 383 32.61 1.00 4.98
CA HIS A 383 31.57 0.09 5.44
C HIS A 383 31.90 -1.38 5.10
N GLU A 384 31.29 -2.35 5.79
CA GLU A 384 31.65 -3.78 5.73
C GLU A 384 30.78 -4.64 4.78
N LEU A 385 29.95 -4.02 3.94
CA LEU A 385 29.13 -4.74 2.98
C LEU A 385 29.97 -5.63 2.03
N PRO A 386 29.51 -6.85 1.72
CA PRO A 386 30.20 -7.73 0.79
C PRO A 386 30.19 -7.18 -0.64
N TRP A 387 31.14 -7.63 -1.45
CA TRP A 387 31.27 -7.23 -2.86
C TRP A 387 30.10 -7.68 -3.75
N THR A 388 29.40 -8.74 -3.38
CA THR A 388 28.24 -9.28 -4.12
C THR A 388 27.02 -9.37 -3.21
N ARG A 389 25.85 -9.58 -3.82
CA ARG A 389 24.56 -9.72 -3.12
C ARG A 389 24.14 -11.17 -2.97
N ASP A 390 25.03 -12.13 -3.23
CA ASP A 390 24.69 -13.56 -3.28
C ASP A 390 24.17 -14.07 -1.93
N ASP A 391 24.63 -13.46 -0.84
CA ASP A 391 24.21 -13.73 0.53
C ASP A 391 22.73 -13.39 0.80
N ILE A 392 22.13 -12.49 0.01
CA ILE A 392 20.71 -12.12 0.15
C ILE A 392 19.81 -13.22 -0.43
N TYR A 393 20.22 -13.83 -1.54
CA TYR A 393 19.39 -14.75 -2.33
C TYR A 393 19.69 -16.23 -2.07
N THR A 394 20.89 -16.54 -1.56
CA THR A 394 21.29 -17.93 -1.29
C THR A 394 20.84 -18.35 0.12
N PRO A 395 20.32 -19.57 0.33
CA PRO A 395 19.85 -20.07 1.61
C PRO A 395 20.84 -20.00 2.76
#